data_AF-A0A2N3AQ08-F1
#
_entry.id   AF-A0A2N3AQ08-F1
#
_cell.length_a   1.000
_cell.length_b   1.000
_cell.length_c   1.000
_cell.angle_alpha   90.00
_cell.angle_beta   90.00
_cell.angle_gamma   90.00
#
_symmetry.space_group_name_H-M   'P 1'
#
loop_
_entity.id
_entity.type
_entity.pdbx_description
1 polymer ?
#
loop_
_entity_poly.entity_id
_entity_poly.type
_entity_poly.pdbx_seq_one_letter_code
_entity_poly.pdbx_strand_id
1 'polypeptide(L)'
;MDSYNLINLEDFVDMLLEERHRTFIVHSELMSGKSKYAKQFAKKTGGKYLDLLKRFREDKKLKNNIDTFNIEELEILLIEEAKDTNLLIVDNIEFLLNTWGEDRYDLLFRLIKEKWNSFYSYYKATLGIFLISNCKIMNMKLNTNKDKARIFYLQELESL
;
A
#
# COMPACT_ATOMS: atom_id res chain seq x y z
N MET A 1 14.60 9.82 27.03
CA MET A 1 14.48 10.33 25.65
C MET A 1 14.89 9.16 24.78
N ASP A 2 13.94 8.31 24.43
CA ASP A 2 14.21 7.16 23.60
C ASP A 2 14.58 7.69 22.22
N SER A 3 15.80 7.42 21.78
CA SER A 3 16.22 7.64 20.40
C SER A 3 15.35 6.72 19.54
N TYR A 4 14.29 7.27 18.95
CA TYR A 4 13.54 6.57 17.91
C TYR A 4 14.52 6.33 16.77
N ASN A 5 15.00 5.09 16.63
CA ASN A 5 15.67 4.67 15.40
C ASN A 5 14.59 4.72 14.31
N LEU A 6 14.74 5.68 13.39
CA LEU A 6 13.90 5.78 12.22
C LEU A 6 14.03 4.51 11.39
N ILE A 7 12.96 4.15 10.69
CA ILE A 7 12.86 2.97 9.86
C ILE A 7 13.33 3.34 8.46
N ASN A 8 14.40 2.70 8.01
CA ASN A 8 14.78 2.73 6.61
C ASN A 8 13.80 1.87 5.79
N LEU A 9 12.97 2.51 4.97
CA LEU A 9 11.95 1.80 4.20
C LEU A 9 12.56 0.99 3.03
N GLU A 10 13.73 1.37 2.52
CA GLU A 10 14.44 0.63 1.46
C GLU A 10 14.92 -0.72 1.99
N ASP A 11 15.64 -0.70 3.12
CA ASP A 11 16.10 -1.92 3.82
C ASP A 11 14.93 -2.84 4.17
N PHE A 12 13.79 -2.25 4.56
CA PHE A 12 12.59 -3.00 4.86
C PHE A 12 11.98 -3.67 3.61
N VAL A 13 11.92 -2.96 2.47
CA VAL A 13 11.44 -3.51 1.20
C VAL A 13 12.34 -4.64 0.71
N ASP A 14 13.66 -4.50 0.85
CA ASP A 14 14.62 -5.56 0.50
C ASP A 14 14.41 -6.79 1.38
N MET A 15 14.18 -6.61 2.68
CA MET A 15 13.85 -7.70 3.60
C MET A 15 12.54 -8.42 3.20
N LEU A 16 11.54 -7.70 2.69
CA LEU A 16 10.29 -8.31 2.22
C LEU A 16 10.50 -9.25 1.02
N LEU A 17 11.61 -9.18 0.29
CA LEU A 17 11.88 -10.11 -0.82
C LEU A 17 11.99 -11.57 -0.34
N GLU A 18 12.37 -11.78 0.93
CA GLU A 18 12.42 -13.11 1.57
C GLU A 18 11.04 -13.59 2.05
N GLU A 19 10.04 -12.71 2.10
CA GLU A 19 8.71 -13.01 2.61
C GLU A 19 7.76 -13.52 1.51
N ARG A 20 6.79 -14.34 1.93
CA ARG A 20 5.70 -14.82 1.08
C ARG A 20 4.74 -13.68 0.72
N HIS A 21 4.40 -12.85 1.71
CA HIS A 21 3.49 -11.72 1.57
C HIS A 21 4.28 -10.42 1.59
N ARG A 22 4.67 -9.98 0.39
CA ARG A 22 5.55 -8.83 0.18
C ARG A 22 4.75 -7.54 0.16
N THR A 23 4.13 -7.22 1.29
CA THR A 23 3.21 -6.10 1.38
C THR A 23 3.49 -5.25 2.62
N PHE A 24 3.23 -3.95 2.53
CA PHE A 24 3.34 -3.03 3.66
C PHE A 24 2.38 -1.86 3.53
N ILE A 25 2.13 -1.20 4.64
CA ILE A 25 1.28 -0.01 4.73
C ILE A 25 2.10 1.12 5.37
N VAL A 26 2.04 2.30 4.77
CA VAL A 26 2.46 3.54 5.40
C VAL A 26 1.23 4.42 5.59
N HIS A 27 1.01 4.89 6.81
CA HIS A 27 -0.11 5.77 7.10
C HIS A 27 0.33 7.09 7.73
N SER A 28 -0.50 8.12 7.57
CA SER A 28 -0.25 9.42 8.18
C SER A 28 -1.53 10.22 8.35
N GLU A 29 -1.48 11.30 9.13
CA GLU A 29 -2.50 12.34 9.08
C GLU A 29 -2.60 13.00 7.68
N LEU A 30 -3.70 13.71 7.46
CA LEU A 30 -3.90 14.54 6.29
C LEU A 30 -2.78 15.59 6.15
N MET A 31 -2.41 15.92 4.90
CA MET A 31 -1.43 16.97 4.56
C MET A 31 -0.02 16.79 5.18
N SER A 32 0.33 15.59 5.62
CA SER A 32 1.64 15.25 6.20
C SER A 32 2.83 15.23 5.22
N GLY A 33 2.57 15.31 3.91
CA GLY A 33 3.56 15.05 2.87
C GLY A 33 3.65 13.60 2.41
N LYS A 34 2.77 12.70 2.88
CA LYS A 34 2.69 11.27 2.48
C LYS A 34 2.83 11.03 0.99
N SER A 35 2.04 11.71 0.14
CA SER A 35 2.10 11.54 -1.31
C SER A 35 3.43 11.97 -1.92
N LYS A 36 4.05 13.03 -1.36
CA LYS A 36 5.38 13.48 -1.78
C LYS A 36 6.43 12.42 -1.43
N TYR A 37 6.37 11.88 -0.21
CA TYR A 37 7.24 10.79 0.23
C TYR A 37 7.05 9.54 -0.65
N ALA A 38 5.82 9.06 -0.83
CA ALA A 38 5.50 7.88 -1.63
C ALA A 38 6.06 7.98 -3.06
N LYS A 39 5.88 9.15 -3.68
CA LYS A 39 6.37 9.43 -5.04
C LYS A 39 7.90 9.50 -5.11
N GLN A 40 8.54 10.12 -4.12
CA GLN A 40 10.00 10.15 -4.02
C GLN A 40 10.56 8.74 -3.78
N PHE A 41 9.92 7.95 -2.93
CA PHE A 41 10.33 6.60 -2.58
C PHE A 41 10.28 5.68 -3.81
N ALA A 42 9.15 5.67 -4.52
CA ALA A 42 9.00 4.92 -5.77
C ALA A 42 10.07 5.33 -6.79
N LYS A 43 10.33 6.65 -6.95
CA LYS A 43 11.38 7.13 -7.85
C LYS A 43 12.78 6.66 -7.43
N LYS A 44 13.11 6.74 -6.15
CA LYS A 44 14.43 6.38 -5.60
C LYS A 44 14.72 4.88 -5.75
N THR A 45 13.71 4.05 -5.52
CA THR A 45 13.78 2.58 -5.59
C THR A 45 13.58 2.01 -7.01
N GLY A 46 13.30 2.86 -8.00
CA GLY A 46 12.93 2.43 -9.35
C GLY A 46 11.58 1.71 -9.43
N GLY A 47 10.75 1.81 -8.38
CA GLY A 47 9.39 1.29 -8.33
C GLY A 47 8.38 2.14 -9.11
N LYS A 48 7.20 1.57 -9.30
CA LYS A 48 6.06 2.26 -9.92
C LYS A 48 5.22 2.96 -8.88
N TYR A 49 4.87 4.21 -9.13
CA TYR A 49 3.95 4.98 -8.31
C TYR A 49 2.58 5.06 -8.99
N LEU A 50 1.53 4.65 -8.27
CA LEU A 50 0.14 4.71 -8.68
C LEU A 50 -0.64 5.61 -7.73
N ASP A 51 -1.04 6.80 -8.21
CA ASP A 51 -2.06 7.61 -7.56
C ASP A 51 -3.43 7.11 -7.99
N LEU A 52 -4.09 6.34 -7.13
CA LEU A 52 -5.31 5.64 -7.50
C LEU A 52 -6.47 6.61 -7.76
N LEU A 53 -6.55 7.67 -6.96
CA LEU A 53 -7.55 8.73 -7.17
C LEU A 53 -7.35 9.41 -8.52
N LYS A 54 -6.11 9.73 -8.88
CA LYS A 54 -5.81 10.29 -10.21
C LYS A 54 -6.16 9.32 -11.33
N ARG A 55 -5.81 8.04 -11.20
CA ARG A 55 -6.14 6.98 -12.17
C ARG A 55 -7.63 6.87 -12.43
N PHE A 56 -8.46 6.94 -11.38
CA PHE A 56 -9.92 6.93 -11.50
C PHE A 56 -10.48 8.20 -12.13
N ARG A 57 -9.87 9.36 -11.87
CA ARG A 57 -10.31 10.63 -12.49
C ARG A 57 -10.06 10.68 -14.00
N GLU A 58 -8.96 10.08 -14.45
CA GLU A 58 -8.53 10.11 -15.86
C GLU A 58 -9.22 9.03 -16.72
N ASP A 59 -9.67 7.94 -16.11
CA ASP A 59 -10.34 6.84 -16.80
C ASP A 59 -11.86 6.92 -16.68
N LYS A 60 -12.52 7.23 -17.81
CA LYS A 60 -13.97 7.37 -17.87
C LYS A 60 -14.71 6.11 -17.42
N LYS A 61 -14.18 4.91 -17.67
CA LYS A 61 -14.83 3.65 -17.30
C LYS A 61 -14.76 3.44 -15.78
N LEU A 62 -13.57 3.63 -15.20
CA LEU A 62 -13.39 3.54 -13.74
C LEU A 62 -14.22 4.59 -13.01
N LYS A 63 -14.25 5.82 -13.54
CA LYS A 63 -15.04 6.92 -12.98
C LYS A 63 -16.53 6.60 -12.95
N ASN A 64 -17.08 6.05 -14.03
CA ASN A 64 -18.52 5.76 -14.14
C ASN A 64 -18.96 4.57 -13.29
N ASN A 65 -18.03 3.70 -12.90
CA ASN A 65 -18.31 2.48 -12.14
C ASN A 65 -17.80 2.55 -10.70
N ILE A 66 -17.45 3.74 -10.19
CA ILE A 66 -16.84 3.90 -8.86
C ILE A 66 -17.72 3.34 -7.73
N ASP A 67 -19.04 3.46 -7.87
CA ASP A 67 -20.01 2.97 -6.87
C ASP A 67 -20.15 1.45 -6.86
N THR A 68 -19.77 0.79 -7.96
CA THR A 68 -19.79 -0.68 -8.09
C THR A 68 -18.41 -1.30 -8.00
N PHE A 69 -17.35 -0.49 -8.05
CA PHE A 69 -15.97 -0.95 -8.07
C PHE A 69 -15.61 -1.62 -6.73
N ASN A 70 -15.27 -2.90 -6.73
CA ASN A 70 -15.07 -3.70 -5.52
C ASN A 70 -13.62 -4.15 -5.29
N ILE A 71 -13.39 -4.98 -4.26
CA ILE A 71 -12.05 -5.47 -3.88
C ILE A 71 -11.45 -6.42 -4.92
N GLU A 72 -12.28 -7.24 -5.59
CA GLU A 72 -11.83 -8.12 -6.66
C GLU A 72 -11.35 -7.31 -7.88
N GLU A 73 -12.07 -6.24 -8.23
CA GLU A 73 -11.68 -5.33 -9.31
C GLU A 73 -10.43 -4.52 -8.94
N LEU A 74 -10.28 -4.11 -7.67
CA LEU A 74 -9.05 -3.50 -7.18
C LEU A 74 -7.88 -4.47 -7.33
N GLU A 75 -8.05 -5.71 -6.90
CA GLU A 75 -7.03 -6.75 -6.99
C GLU A 75 -6.56 -6.95 -8.43
N ILE A 76 -7.49 -7.05 -9.39
CA ILE A 76 -7.17 -7.14 -10.82
C ILE A 76 -6.40 -5.90 -11.28
N LEU A 77 -6.87 -4.70 -10.92
CA LEU A 77 -6.19 -3.45 -11.28
C LEU A 77 -4.76 -3.41 -10.73
N LEU A 78 -4.55 -3.80 -9.47
CA LEU A 78 -3.23 -3.82 -8.84
C LEU A 78 -2.29 -4.84 -9.50
N ILE A 79 -2.79 -6.01 -9.88
CA ILE A 79 -2.01 -7.01 -10.64
C ILE A 79 -1.58 -6.43 -11.98
N GLU A 80 -2.49 -5.79 -12.72
CA GLU A 80 -2.19 -5.16 -14.00
C GLU A 80 -1.18 -4.02 -13.85
N GLU A 81 -1.34 -3.17 -12.83
CA GLU A 81 -0.43 -2.07 -12.57
C GLU A 81 0.94 -2.56 -12.06
N ALA A 82 1.00 -3.73 -11.42
CA ALA A 82 2.23 -4.36 -10.96
C ALA A 82 3.00 -5.09 -12.07
N LYS A 83 2.47 -5.19 -13.30
CA LYS A 83 3.20 -5.77 -14.42
C LYS A 83 4.49 -4.97 -14.67
N ASP A 84 5.57 -5.71 -14.92
CA ASP A 84 6.89 -5.18 -15.27
C ASP A 84 7.55 -4.28 -14.21
N THR A 85 7.07 -4.32 -12.95
CA THR A 85 7.73 -3.67 -11.81
C THR A 85 7.97 -4.66 -10.67
N ASN A 86 9.05 -4.46 -9.92
CA ASN A 86 9.33 -5.23 -8.70
C ASN A 86 8.70 -4.58 -7.45
N LEU A 87 8.27 -3.32 -7.54
CA LEU A 87 7.65 -2.56 -6.46
C LEU A 87 6.52 -1.68 -7.02
N LEU A 88 5.33 -1.83 -6.46
CA LEU A 88 4.18 -0.97 -6.72
C LEU A 88 3.83 -0.20 -5.45
N ILE A 89 3.91 1.12 -5.51
CA ILE A 89 3.47 2.03 -4.46
C ILE A 89 2.12 2.60 -4.85
N VAL A 90 1.08 2.27 -4.09
CA VAL A 90 -0.29 2.74 -4.28
C VAL A 90 -0.58 3.83 -3.27
N ASP A 91 -1.01 4.98 -3.74
CA ASP A 91 -1.41 6.12 -2.90
C ASP A 91 -2.88 6.47 -3.14
N ASN A 92 -3.48 7.14 -2.15
CA ASN A 92 -4.86 7.62 -2.19
C ASN A 92 -5.91 6.52 -2.47
N ILE A 93 -5.87 5.40 -1.75
CA ILE A 93 -6.85 4.30 -1.88
C ILE A 93 -8.15 4.55 -1.10
N GLU A 94 -8.12 5.42 -0.12
CA GLU A 94 -9.18 5.65 0.89
C GLU A 94 -10.49 6.13 0.27
N PHE A 95 -10.43 6.81 -0.90
CA PHE A 95 -11.65 7.22 -1.60
C PHE A 95 -12.49 6.01 -2.04
N LEU A 96 -11.86 4.89 -2.46
CA LEU A 96 -12.56 3.64 -2.77
C LEU A 96 -13.05 2.96 -1.50
N LEU A 97 -12.24 2.98 -0.45
CA LEU A 97 -12.69 2.41 0.82
C LEU A 97 -13.97 3.11 1.27
N ASN A 98 -14.07 4.43 1.12
CA ASN A 98 -15.28 5.17 1.47
C ASN A 98 -16.52 4.82 0.61
N THR A 99 -16.37 4.18 -0.56
CA THR A 99 -17.51 3.65 -1.34
C THR A 99 -17.88 2.23 -0.93
N TRP A 100 -17.01 1.54 -0.20
CA TRP A 100 -17.26 0.20 0.31
C TRP A 100 -17.92 0.25 1.70
N GLY A 101 -18.69 -0.80 2.03
CA GLY A 101 -19.44 -0.91 3.29
C GLY A 101 -18.58 -0.98 4.57
N GLU A 102 -19.16 -1.46 5.66
CA GLU A 102 -18.50 -1.48 6.98
C GLU A 102 -17.21 -2.34 7.02
N ASP A 103 -17.15 -3.40 6.20
CA ASP A 103 -16.04 -4.37 6.12
C ASP A 103 -14.89 -3.94 5.19
N ARG A 104 -14.96 -2.71 4.64
CA ARG A 104 -14.02 -2.20 3.62
C ARG A 104 -12.53 -2.39 3.92
N TYR A 105 -12.13 -2.08 5.16
CA TYR A 105 -10.73 -2.21 5.58
C TYR A 105 -10.36 -3.67 5.78
N ASP A 106 -11.30 -4.50 6.24
CA ASP A 106 -11.07 -5.93 6.44
C ASP A 106 -10.86 -6.64 5.10
N LEU A 107 -11.59 -6.24 4.05
CA LEU A 107 -11.38 -6.70 2.68
C LEU A 107 -10.00 -6.32 2.14
N LEU A 108 -9.61 -5.05 2.29
CA LEU A 108 -8.27 -4.57 1.90
C LEU A 108 -7.17 -5.33 2.67
N PHE A 109 -7.34 -5.50 3.97
CA PHE A 109 -6.38 -6.20 4.82
C PHE A 109 -6.25 -7.67 4.44
N ARG A 110 -7.35 -8.33 4.09
CA ARG A 110 -7.32 -9.71 3.57
C ARG A 110 -6.54 -9.80 2.27
N LEU A 111 -6.71 -8.85 1.35
CA LEU A 111 -5.92 -8.78 0.12
C LEU A 111 -4.41 -8.66 0.43
N ILE A 112 -4.04 -7.72 1.29
CA ILE A 112 -2.65 -7.44 1.68
C ILE A 112 -2.00 -8.60 2.44
N LYS A 113 -2.73 -9.21 3.38
CA LYS A 113 -2.21 -10.19 4.32
C LYS A 113 -2.19 -11.60 3.76
N GLU A 114 -3.19 -11.97 2.97
CA GLU A 114 -3.44 -13.38 2.58
C GLU A 114 -3.33 -13.59 1.07
N LYS A 115 -3.93 -12.71 0.25
CA LYS A 115 -4.02 -12.96 -1.20
C LYS A 115 -2.75 -12.58 -1.93
N TRP A 116 -2.19 -11.39 -1.66
CA TRP A 116 -0.98 -10.90 -2.34
C TRP A 116 0.25 -11.72 -1.93
N ASN A 117 0.60 -12.69 -2.76
CA ASN A 117 1.41 -13.83 -2.36
C ASN A 117 2.39 -14.23 -3.46
N SER A 118 3.68 -14.12 -3.18
CA SER A 118 4.75 -14.23 -4.17
C SER A 118 4.87 -15.60 -4.85
N PHE A 119 4.21 -16.65 -4.32
CA PHE A 119 4.12 -17.95 -4.99
C PHE A 119 3.27 -17.92 -6.27
N TYR A 120 2.33 -16.98 -6.40
CA TYR A 120 1.59 -16.81 -7.63
C TYR A 120 2.32 -15.81 -8.54
N SER A 121 2.50 -16.20 -9.81
CA SER A 121 3.29 -15.45 -10.79
C SER A 121 2.78 -14.04 -11.09
N TYR A 122 1.54 -13.74 -10.74
CA TYR A 122 0.88 -12.45 -10.92
C TYR A 122 1.01 -11.50 -9.71
N TYR A 123 1.50 -11.98 -8.55
CA TYR A 123 1.82 -11.14 -7.37
C TYR A 123 3.33 -11.03 -7.14
N LYS A 124 4.10 -10.80 -8.21
CA LYS A 124 5.57 -10.75 -8.10
C LYS A 124 6.09 -9.49 -7.42
N ALA A 125 5.42 -8.35 -7.66
CA ALA A 125 5.83 -7.07 -7.11
C ALA A 125 5.59 -7.02 -5.59
N THR A 126 6.51 -6.38 -4.87
CA THR A 126 6.22 -5.89 -3.52
C THR A 126 5.16 -4.79 -3.62
N LEU A 127 4.15 -4.81 -2.74
CA LEU A 127 3.05 -3.85 -2.74
C LEU A 127 3.11 -2.97 -1.50
N GLY A 128 3.35 -1.68 -1.69
CA GLY A 128 3.27 -0.66 -0.65
C GLY A 128 1.99 0.15 -0.77
N ILE A 129 1.23 0.29 0.30
CA ILE A 129 0.00 1.11 0.32
C ILE A 129 0.18 2.31 1.24
N PHE A 130 0.01 3.50 0.68
CA PHE A 130 0.09 4.77 1.38
C PHE A 130 -1.30 5.32 1.59
N LEU A 131 -1.73 5.45 2.85
CA LEU A 131 -3.08 5.89 3.18
C LEU A 131 -3.17 6.79 4.42
N ILE A 132 -4.34 7.36 4.69
CA ILE A 132 -4.61 8.24 5.81
C ILE A 132 -4.89 7.39 7.05
N SER A 133 -4.33 7.81 8.19
CA SER A 133 -4.58 7.19 9.50
C SER A 133 -6.07 7.07 9.78
N ASN A 134 -6.48 5.93 10.33
CA ASN A 134 -7.76 5.78 11.00
C ASN A 134 -7.66 4.71 12.09
N CYS A 135 -8.73 4.59 12.89
CA CYS A 135 -8.77 3.65 14.01
C CYS A 135 -8.58 2.17 13.61
N LYS A 136 -9.06 1.73 12.43
CA LYS A 136 -8.88 0.34 11.97
C LYS A 136 -7.40 0.06 11.66
N ILE A 137 -6.70 0.98 10.99
CA ILE A 137 -5.27 0.84 10.65
C ILE A 137 -4.41 0.89 11.91
N MET A 138 -4.66 1.86 12.80
CA MET A 138 -3.88 2.06 14.01
C MET A 138 -3.95 0.87 14.98
N ASN A 139 -5.08 0.15 14.99
CA ASN A 139 -5.26 -1.03 15.83
C ASN A 139 -4.88 -2.34 15.11
N MET A 140 -4.52 -2.28 13.83
CA MET A 140 -4.19 -3.46 13.06
C MET A 140 -2.78 -3.95 13.42
N LYS A 141 -2.67 -5.27 13.59
CA LYS A 141 -1.37 -5.95 13.68
C LYS A 141 -1.13 -6.72 12.40
N LEU A 142 -0.14 -6.28 11.64
CA LEU A 142 0.33 -6.95 10.43
C LEU A 142 1.83 -7.11 10.53
N ASN A 143 2.27 -8.34 10.81
CA ASN A 143 3.68 -8.65 10.99
C ASN A 143 4.17 -9.59 9.88
N THR A 144 5.48 -9.58 9.63
CA THR A 144 6.19 -10.59 8.85
C THR A 144 6.25 -11.91 9.61
N ASN A 145 6.76 -12.98 8.99
CA ASN A 145 7.03 -14.24 9.69
C ASN A 145 8.08 -14.09 10.83
N LYS A 146 8.96 -13.07 10.75
CA LYS A 146 9.96 -12.71 11.77
C LYS A 146 9.43 -11.70 12.81
N ASP A 147 8.12 -11.55 12.95
CA ASP A 147 7.42 -10.64 13.88
C ASP A 147 7.75 -9.13 13.73
N LYS A 148 8.35 -8.72 12.60
CA LYS A 148 8.53 -7.30 12.26
C LYS A 148 7.21 -6.71 11.77
N ALA A 149 6.85 -5.51 12.26
CA ALA A 149 5.69 -4.77 11.78
C ALA A 149 5.80 -4.47 10.28
N ARG A 150 4.65 -4.47 9.58
CA ARG A 150 4.50 -4.09 8.16
C ARG A 150 3.61 -2.86 7.99
N ILE A 151 3.25 -2.20 9.09
CA ILE A 151 2.46 -0.98 9.13
C ILE A 151 3.30 0.06 9.84
N PHE A 152 3.50 1.20 9.19
CA PHE A 152 4.35 2.26 9.69
C PHE A 152 3.61 3.58 9.65
N TYR A 153 3.82 4.40 10.68
CA TYR A 153 3.46 5.80 10.64
C TYR A 153 4.56 6.57 9.89
N LEU A 154 4.18 7.49 9.01
CA LEU A 154 5.14 8.20 8.14
C LEU A 154 6.30 8.84 8.91
N GLN A 155 6.03 9.38 10.10
CA GLN A 155 7.00 10.04 10.97
C GLN A 155 8.02 9.08 11.59
N GLU A 156 7.78 7.77 11.53
CA GLU A 156 8.72 6.74 11.98
C GLU A 156 9.75 6.41 10.90
N LEU A 157 9.57 6.89 9.66
CA LEU A 157 10.45 6.59 8.53
C LEU A 157 11.60 7.59 8.41
N GLU A 158 12.74 7.12 7.89
CA GLU A 158 13.84 7.99 7.48
C GLU A 158 13.42 8.93 6.34
N SER A 159 14.00 10.13 6.29
CA SER A 159 13.80 11.06 5.17
C SER A 159 14.47 10.56 3.90
N LEU A 160 13.87 10.84 2.73
CA LEU A 160 14.35 10.41 1.41
C LEU A 160 15.33 11.36 0.73
#